data_AF-A0AAW9MU74-F1
#
_entry.id   AF-A0AAW9MU74-F1
#
_cell.length_a   1.000
_cell.length_b   1.000
_cell.length_c   1.000
_cell.angle_alpha   90.00
_cell.angle_beta   90.00
_cell.angle_gamma   90.00
#
_symmetry.space_group_name_H-M   'P 1'
#
loop_
_entity.id
_entity.type
_entity.pdbx_description
1 polymer ?
#
loop_
_entity_poly.entity_id
_entity_poly.type
_entity_poly.pdbx_seq_one_letter_code
_entity_poly.pdbx_strand_id
1 'polypeptide(L)'
;MSINLNSIRDILNVKDDNISFSNNFYLKKKFRYVDSHFFYASLSYVPSACPCCGSSFMDESSFVDPYCNLSNDLKNSILLDLMEVYSLKSIAKRWHVSPSTVLRVLDSVPPLKNNFSSLPEFICMDEFKSV
;
A
#
# COMPACT_ATOMS: atom_id res chain seq x y z
N MET A 1 -9.19 -17.53 33.20
CA MET A 1 -10.49 -16.85 33.32
C MET A 1 -11.27 -17.16 32.06
N SER A 2 -12.30 -17.98 32.16
CA SER A 2 -13.04 -18.51 31.01
C SER A 2 -13.99 -17.43 30.49
N ILE A 3 -13.55 -16.63 29.52
CA ILE A 3 -14.38 -15.59 28.92
C ILE A 3 -15.38 -16.30 27.98
N ASN A 4 -16.67 -16.11 28.23
CA ASN A 4 -17.75 -16.66 27.40
C ASN A 4 -17.76 -15.96 26.03
N LEU A 5 -17.86 -16.73 24.94
CA LEU A 5 -17.91 -16.23 23.56
C LEU A 5 -19.01 -15.18 23.31
N ASN A 6 -20.16 -15.32 23.96
CA ASN A 6 -21.27 -14.37 23.82
C ASN A 6 -20.91 -13.00 24.41
N SER A 7 -20.22 -12.99 25.56
CA SER A 7 -19.80 -11.74 26.20
C SER A 7 -18.78 -10.95 25.39
N ILE A 8 -17.98 -11.60 24.54
CA ILE A 8 -16.97 -10.93 23.70
C ILE A 8 -17.60 -10.16 22.55
N ARG A 9 -18.66 -10.71 21.93
CA ARG A 9 -19.41 -10.02 20.87
C ARG A 9 -20.03 -8.74 21.39
N ASP A 10 -20.62 -8.80 22.58
CA ASP A 10 -21.23 -7.65 23.24
C ASP A 10 -20.19 -6.57 23.59
N ILE A 11 -19.04 -6.98 24.16
CA ILE A 11 -17.94 -6.06 24.52
C ILE A 11 -17.33 -5.37 23.29
N LEU A 12 -17.14 -6.10 22.19
CA LEU A 12 -16.56 -5.56 20.95
C LEU A 12 -17.61 -4.89 20.05
N ASN A 13 -18.89 -4.91 20.44
CA ASN A 13 -20.02 -4.41 19.65
C ASN A 13 -20.03 -4.99 18.22
N VAL A 14 -19.72 -6.27 18.08
CA VAL A 14 -19.71 -6.98 16.80
C VAL A 14 -21.13 -7.43 16.48
N LYS A 15 -21.71 -6.85 15.43
CA LYS A 15 -23.10 -7.11 15.00
C LYS A 15 -23.25 -8.16 13.88
N ASP A 16 -22.15 -8.62 13.32
CA ASP A 16 -22.16 -9.56 12.21
C ASP A 16 -22.16 -11.00 12.73
N ASP A 17 -23.24 -11.72 12.44
CA ASP A 17 -23.44 -13.12 12.84
C ASP A 17 -22.45 -14.06 12.16
N ASN A 18 -21.87 -13.65 11.02
CA ASN A 18 -20.92 -14.43 10.26
C ASN A 18 -19.49 -14.40 10.85
N ILE A 19 -19.23 -13.54 11.84
CA ILE A 19 -17.93 -13.42 12.50
C ILE A 19 -17.82 -14.43 13.64
N SER A 20 -17.01 -15.47 13.48
CA SER A 20 -16.75 -16.52 14.48
C SER A 20 -15.38 -16.33 15.14
N PHE A 21 -15.29 -16.64 16.44
CA PHE A 21 -14.04 -16.61 17.20
C PHE A 21 -13.57 -18.04 17.47
N SER A 22 -12.35 -18.38 17.05
CA SER A 22 -11.78 -19.72 17.22
C SER A 22 -11.07 -19.90 18.57
N ASN A 23 -10.71 -21.13 18.93
CA ASN A 23 -9.85 -21.37 20.09
C ASN A 23 -8.49 -20.68 19.83
N ASN A 24 -8.12 -19.72 20.68
CA ASN A 24 -7.03 -18.74 20.52
C ASN A 24 -7.40 -17.40 19.85
N PHE A 25 -8.67 -17.02 19.91
CA PHE A 25 -9.11 -15.70 19.45
C PHE A 25 -8.48 -14.53 20.21
N TYR A 26 -7.83 -14.71 21.36
CA TYR A 26 -7.33 -13.62 22.18
C TYR A 26 -5.83 -13.75 22.46
N LEU A 27 -5.10 -12.65 22.28
CA LEU A 27 -3.68 -12.55 22.57
C LEU A 27 -3.35 -11.19 23.19
N LYS A 28 -2.68 -11.18 24.33
CA LYS A 28 -2.07 -9.95 24.88
C LYS A 28 -0.61 -9.87 24.46
N LYS A 29 -0.21 -8.82 23.74
CA LYS A 29 1.18 -8.58 23.34
C LYS A 29 1.50 -7.09 23.24
N LYS A 30 2.78 -6.73 23.28
CA LYS A 30 3.21 -5.36 23.02
C LYS A 30 3.14 -5.05 21.52
N PHE A 31 2.50 -3.95 21.17
CA PHE A 31 2.52 -3.38 19.84
C PHE A 31 2.95 -1.93 19.92
N ARG A 32 4.03 -1.58 19.21
CA ARG A 32 4.67 -0.25 19.29
C ARG A 32 4.93 0.18 20.74
N TYR A 33 5.46 -0.75 21.55
CA TYR A 33 5.79 -0.56 22.98
C TYR A 33 4.60 -0.38 23.93
N VAL A 34 3.36 -0.45 23.43
CA VAL A 34 2.14 -0.37 24.24
C VAL A 34 1.56 -1.77 24.43
N ASP A 35 1.25 -2.14 25.68
CA ASP A 35 0.54 -3.39 25.97
C ASP A 35 -0.83 -3.36 25.31
N SER A 36 -1.05 -4.30 24.37
CA SER A 36 -2.22 -4.31 23.50
C SER A 36 -2.92 -5.67 23.56
N HIS A 37 -4.24 -5.63 23.46
CA HIS A 37 -5.12 -6.79 23.44
C HIS A 37 -5.56 -7.03 21.99
N PHE A 38 -5.24 -8.20 21.45
CA PHE A 38 -5.59 -8.61 20.10
C PHE A 38 -6.71 -9.63 20.14
N PHE A 39 -7.73 -9.40 19.32
CA PHE A 39 -8.85 -10.31 19.13
C PHE A 39 -8.87 -10.75 17.66
N TYR A 40 -8.86 -12.06 17.40
CA TYR A 40 -8.86 -12.68 16.09
C TYR A 40 -10.21 -13.34 15.84
N ALA A 41 -10.79 -13.10 14.67
CA ALA A 41 -12.05 -13.69 14.27
C ALA A 41 -12.01 -14.05 12.78
N SER A 42 -12.81 -15.05 12.40
CA SER A 42 -13.00 -15.51 11.03
C SER A 42 -14.39 -15.16 10.53
N LEU A 43 -14.48 -14.63 9.32
CA LEU A 43 -15.75 -14.40 8.63
C LEU A 43 -16.13 -15.66 7.84
N SER A 44 -17.37 -16.15 7.98
CA SER A 44 -17.84 -17.38 7.33
C SER A 44 -18.09 -17.25 5.82
N TYR A 45 -18.08 -16.02 5.30
CA TYR A 45 -18.26 -15.73 3.88
C TYR A 45 -17.31 -14.60 3.45
N VAL A 46 -17.09 -14.47 2.15
CA VAL A 46 -16.36 -13.34 1.57
C VAL A 46 -17.38 -12.38 0.98
N PRO A 47 -17.63 -11.21 1.60
CA PRO A 47 -18.53 -10.22 1.03
C PRO A 47 -17.93 -9.65 -0.26
N SER A 48 -18.73 -9.52 -1.31
CA SER A 48 -18.31 -8.83 -2.55
C SER A 48 -18.25 -7.32 -2.37
N ALA A 49 -19.11 -6.77 -1.50
CA ALA A 49 -19.13 -5.37 -1.12
C ALA A 49 -19.69 -5.17 0.29
N CYS A 50 -19.36 -4.04 0.91
CA CYS A 50 -19.92 -3.64 2.19
C CYS A 50 -21.42 -3.35 2.05
N PRO A 51 -22.32 -3.98 2.84
CA PRO A 51 -23.75 -3.74 2.74
C PRO A 51 -24.17 -2.32 3.18
N CYS A 52 -23.34 -1.62 3.97
CA CYS A 52 -23.65 -0.27 4.45
C CYS A 52 -23.27 0.83 3.46
N CYS A 53 -22.17 0.69 2.73
CA CYS A 53 -21.65 1.75 1.84
C CYS A 53 -21.46 1.32 0.38
N GLY A 54 -21.71 0.04 0.05
CA GLY A 54 -21.57 -0.49 -1.31
C GLY A 54 -20.13 -0.61 -1.81
N SER A 55 -19.13 -0.29 -0.99
CA SER A 55 -17.73 -0.39 -1.38
C SER A 55 -17.34 -1.85 -1.59
N SER A 56 -16.92 -2.20 -2.80
CA SER A 56 -16.40 -3.53 -3.10
C SER A 56 -15.04 -3.75 -2.46
N PHE A 57 -14.78 -4.97 -2.03
CA PHE A 57 -13.45 -5.40 -1.63
C PHE A 57 -12.72 -5.74 -2.94
N MET A 58 -12.05 -4.72 -3.51
CA MET A 58 -11.49 -4.70 -4.88
C MET A 58 -11.05 -6.07 -5.43
N ASP A 59 -11.60 -6.46 -6.57
CA ASP A 59 -10.92 -7.38 -7.48
C ASP A 59 -9.65 -6.71 -8.02
N GLU A 60 -8.61 -7.50 -8.27
CA GLU A 60 -7.41 -7.00 -8.97
C GLU A 60 -7.82 -6.44 -10.34
N SER A 61 -7.76 -5.11 -10.49
CA SER A 61 -8.02 -4.45 -11.76
C SER A 61 -6.70 -4.13 -12.44
N SER A 62 -6.57 -4.45 -13.73
CA SER A 62 -5.42 -4.01 -14.54
C SER A 62 -5.39 -2.48 -14.72
N PHE A 63 -6.53 -1.82 -14.52
CA PHE A 63 -6.71 -0.39 -14.76
C PHE A 63 -6.06 0.49 -13.68
N VAL A 64 -6.19 0.12 -12.40
CA VAL A 64 -5.66 0.86 -11.25
C VAL A 64 -5.10 -0.12 -10.21
N ASP A 65 -3.87 0.12 -9.76
CA ASP A 65 -3.27 -0.64 -8.67
C ASP A 65 -4.06 -0.53 -7.35
N PRO A 66 -4.03 -1.56 -6.48
CA PRO A 66 -4.69 -1.50 -5.18
C PRO A 66 -4.29 -0.25 -4.38
N TYR A 67 -5.27 0.33 -3.68
CA TYR A 67 -5.10 1.53 -2.86
C TYR A 67 -4.61 2.78 -3.62
N CYS A 68 -4.66 2.78 -4.96
CA CYS A 68 -4.35 3.94 -5.79
C CYS A 68 -5.64 4.57 -6.36
N ASN A 69 -5.57 5.88 -6.64
CA ASN A 69 -6.62 6.62 -7.34
C ASN A 69 -6.19 7.08 -8.75
N LEU A 70 -5.02 6.63 -9.20
CA LEU A 70 -4.41 7.02 -10.48
C LEU A 70 -4.33 5.79 -11.38
N SER A 71 -4.78 5.92 -12.63
CA SER A 71 -4.71 4.80 -13.58
C SER A 71 -3.27 4.40 -13.87
N ASN A 72 -3.08 3.11 -14.11
CA ASN A 72 -1.78 2.54 -14.42
C ASN A 72 -1.26 3.04 -15.78
N ASP A 73 -2.14 3.26 -16.75
CA ASP A 73 -1.79 3.88 -18.04
C ASP A 73 -1.22 5.29 -17.86
N LEU A 74 -1.79 6.09 -16.96
CA LEU A 74 -1.31 7.44 -16.67
C LEU A 74 0.05 7.40 -15.96
N LYS A 75 0.24 6.49 -15.00
CA LYS A 75 1.55 6.27 -14.36
C LYS A 75 2.61 5.91 -15.40
N ASN A 76 2.30 4.98 -16.30
CA ASN A 76 3.21 4.55 -17.36
C ASN A 76 3.52 5.70 -18.33
N SER A 77 2.54 6.50 -18.71
CA SER A 77 2.76 7.64 -19.59
C SER A 77 3.63 8.72 -18.94
N ILE A 78 3.45 8.98 -17.64
CA ILE A 78 4.32 9.86 -16.85
C ILE A 78 5.75 9.28 -16.78
N LEU A 79 5.90 7.97 -16.58
CA LEU A 79 7.21 7.31 -16.54
C LEU A 79 7.95 7.42 -17.87
N LEU A 80 7.25 7.21 -18.99
CA LEU A 80 7.84 7.38 -20.33
C LEU A 80 8.34 8.82 -20.54
N ASP A 81 7.57 9.81 -20.13
CA ASP A 81 8.00 11.21 -20.20
C ASP A 81 9.18 11.54 -19.25
N LEU A 82 9.30 10.85 -18.11
CA LEU A 82 10.42 11.01 -17.18
C LEU A 82 11.73 10.41 -17.72
N MET A 83 11.66 9.45 -18.64
CA MET A 83 12.83 8.89 -19.33
C MET A 83 13.41 9.86 -20.38
N GLU A 84 12.63 10.87 -20.77
CA GLU A 84 12.99 11.89 -21.75
C GLU A 84 13.45 13.20 -21.06
N VAL A 85 13.92 14.18 -21.85
CA VAL A 85 14.42 15.48 -21.33
C VAL A 85 13.27 16.46 -21.05
N TYR A 86 12.42 16.14 -20.07
CA TYR A 86 11.35 17.02 -19.59
C TYR A 86 11.48 17.34 -18.10
N SER A 87 11.09 18.56 -17.71
CA SER A 87 11.00 18.93 -16.30
C SER A 87 9.76 18.31 -15.63
N LEU A 88 9.83 18.05 -14.32
CA LEU A 88 8.67 17.58 -13.53
C LEU A 88 7.45 18.50 -13.71
N LYS A 89 7.67 19.82 -13.79
CA LYS A 89 6.61 20.83 -13.95
C LYS A 89 5.94 20.75 -15.32
N SER A 90 6.70 20.50 -16.39
CA SER A 90 6.14 20.34 -17.73
C SER A 90 5.34 19.05 -17.88
N ILE A 91 5.85 17.94 -17.31
CA ILE A 91 5.14 16.65 -17.30
C ILE A 91 3.83 16.77 -16.52
N ALA A 92 3.89 17.38 -15.33
CA ALA A 92 2.72 17.64 -14.50
C ALA A 92 1.64 18.43 -15.24
N LYS A 93 2.04 19.49 -15.96
CA LYS A 93 1.12 20.30 -16.75
C LYS A 93 0.49 19.52 -17.92
N ARG A 94 1.27 18.68 -18.61
CA ARG A 94 0.81 17.85 -19.75
C ARG A 94 -0.24 16.83 -19.32
N TRP A 95 0.00 16.16 -18.20
CA TRP A 95 -0.86 15.09 -17.68
C TRP A 95 -1.90 15.58 -16.67
N HIS A 96 -2.02 16.89 -16.47
CA HIS A 96 -2.96 17.51 -15.54
C HIS A 96 -2.86 16.98 -14.10
N VAL A 97 -1.64 16.69 -13.65
CA VAL A 97 -1.35 16.23 -12.28
C VAL A 97 -0.48 17.25 -11.54
N SER A 98 -0.38 17.10 -10.21
CA SER A 98 0.58 17.89 -9.44
C SER A 98 2.02 17.43 -9.70
N PRO A 99 3.04 18.31 -9.62
CA PRO A 99 4.44 17.89 -9.66
C PRO A 99 4.80 16.84 -8.61
N SER A 100 4.17 16.90 -7.42
CA SER A 100 4.31 15.90 -6.38
C SER A 100 3.76 14.53 -6.78
N THR A 101 2.73 14.47 -7.64
CA THR A 101 2.27 13.21 -8.22
C THR A 101 3.31 12.62 -9.17
N VAL A 102 3.92 13.45 -10.02
CA VAL A 102 5.00 13.02 -10.91
C VAL A 102 6.17 12.46 -10.11
N LEU A 103 6.57 13.14 -9.04
CA LEU A 103 7.64 12.68 -8.15
C LEU A 103 7.29 11.34 -7.46
N ARG A 104 6.07 11.19 -6.96
CA ARG A 104 5.61 9.91 -6.39
C ARG A 104 5.64 8.75 -7.39
N VAL A 105 5.32 9.03 -8.66
CA VAL A 105 5.41 8.03 -9.73
C VAL A 105 6.87 7.66 -9.98
N LEU A 106 7.79 8.63 -9.99
CA LEU A 106 9.23 8.36 -10.08
C LEU A 106 9.73 7.51 -8.91
N ASP A 107 9.36 7.87 -7.68
CA ASP A 107 9.77 7.16 -6.45
C ASP A 107 9.18 5.75 -6.35
N SER A 108 8.12 5.45 -7.12
CA SER A 108 7.55 4.10 -7.17
C SER A 108 8.43 3.11 -7.93
N VAL A 109 9.36 3.61 -8.75
CA VAL A 109 10.33 2.76 -9.46
C VAL A 109 11.43 2.36 -8.49
N PRO A 110 11.68 1.05 -8.29
CA PRO A 110 12.75 0.62 -7.42
C PRO A 110 14.10 1.14 -7.96
N PRO A 111 15.03 1.53 -7.06
CA PRO A 111 16.36 1.93 -7.49
C PRO A 111 17.01 0.80 -8.28
N LEU A 112 17.84 1.15 -9.27
CA LEU A 112 18.61 0.20 -10.03
C LEU A 112 19.44 -0.65 -9.05
N LYS A 113 19.16 -1.95 -9.02
CA LYS A 113 19.98 -2.90 -8.25
C LYS A 113 21.32 -3.02 -8.94
N ASN A 114 22.35 -2.50 -8.30
CA ASN A 114 23.73 -2.75 -8.71
C ASN A 114 24.09 -4.19 -8.33
N ASN A 115 24.25 -5.06 -9.32
CA ASN A 115 24.64 -6.46 -9.12
C ASN A 115 26.15 -6.64 -8.85
N PHE A 116 26.85 -5.59 -8.43
CA PHE A 116 28.29 -5.68 -8.15
C PHE A 116 28.50 -6.31 -6.77
N SER A 117 29.06 -7.52 -6.74
CA SER A 117 29.43 -8.23 -5.52
C SER A 117 30.75 -7.74 -4.90
N SER A 118 31.52 -6.96 -5.65
CA SER A 118 32.78 -6.35 -5.22
C SER A 118 33.01 -5.02 -5.93
N LEU A 119 33.85 -4.17 -5.36
CA LEU A 119 34.29 -2.92 -5.97
C LEU A 119 35.12 -3.23 -7.24
N PRO A 120 34.90 -2.55 -8.38
CA PRO A 120 35.73 -2.72 -9.56
C PRO A 120 37.16 -2.22 -9.31
N GLU A 121 38.13 -2.79 -10.05
CA GLU A 121 39.55 -2.43 -9.95
C GLU A 121 39.83 -0.96 -10.33
N PHE A 122 39.03 -0.42 -11.24
CA PHE A 122 39.13 0.96 -11.70
C PHE A 122 37.76 1.65 -11.62
N ILE A 123 37.72 2.86 -11.07
CA ILE A 123 36.53 3.70 -10.98
C ILE A 123 36.85 5.03 -11.66
N CYS A 124 36.05 5.40 -12.66
CA CYS A 124 36.09 6.72 -13.28
C CYS A 124 35.09 7.62 -12.56
N MET A 125 35.57 8.75 -12.02
CA MET A 125 34.73 9.77 -11.41
C MET A 125 34.75 11.01 -12.31
N ASP A 126 33.58 11.58 -12.58
CA ASP A 126 33.44 12.83 -13.35
C ASP A 126 32.87 13.92 -12.44
N GLU A 127 33.41 15.14 -12.56
CA GLU A 127 33.01 16.28 -11.73
C GLU A 127 31.97 17.12 -12.47
N PHE A 128 30.72 17.07 -11.99
CA PHE A 128 29.68 17.97 -12.46
C PHE A 128 29.75 19.28 -11.67
N LYS A 129 30.06 20.38 -12.37
CA LYS A 129 29.92 21.73 -11.80
C LYS A 129 28.46 22.16 -11.93
N SER A 130 27.82 22.46 -10.80
CA SER A 130 26.53 23.16 -10.83
C SER A 130 26.77 24.61 -11.26
N VAL A 131 26.19 25.00 -12.39
CA VAL A 131 26.01 26.40 -12.78
C VAL A 131 25.02 27.09 -11.86
#